data_AF-F4SBI2-F1
#
_entry.id   AF-F4SBI2-F1
#
_cell.length_a   1.000
_cell.length_b   1.000
_cell.length_c   1.000
_cell.angle_alpha   90.00
_cell.angle_beta   90.00
_cell.angle_gamma   90.00
#
_symmetry.space_group_name_H-M   'P 1'
#
loop_
_entity.id
_entity.type
_entity.pdbx_description
1 polymer ?
#
loop_
_entity_poly.entity_id
_entity_poly.type
_entity_poly.pdbx_seq_one_letter_code
_entity_poly.pdbx_strand_id
1 'polypeptide(L)'
;MAELLGQSLSSRNEEIQNEDHHTYEGGHQNSVWTDDKDDGNEEGELRCYVSFRDRTEREQAQMQIAAPFIFRKFMKYSKITYQWGDEESWNRDWKVNCKCNTAKRERTIDIVYITSQIPILLDNQAPRQLDSVQLVQMGLIGSTAKNPVTTFSIRLLRLHHLLWKLCCVQISPFCLAIDEYLDARNPIITSADGVRVNQASKLHSISSAVNVFCKMLRLEAELKKKALKLTSLQQLAANCPCCFGPRVEGKREAKPDFIVCMDGNFQHRRHKAASATWREI
;
A
#
# COMPACT_ATOMS: atom_id res chain seq x y z
N MET A 1 -30.67 -49.99 -12.07
CA MET A 1 -32.09 -50.13 -12.43
C MET A 1 -32.92 -49.46 -11.35
N ALA A 2 -33.53 -48.32 -11.71
CA ALA A 2 -34.56 -47.52 -11.00
C ALA A 2 -34.20 -46.98 -9.60
N GLU A 3 -33.88 -45.69 -9.40
CA GLU A 3 -34.73 -44.47 -9.46
C GLU A 3 -36.01 -44.53 -8.60
N LEU A 4 -36.12 -43.63 -7.60
CA LEU A 4 -36.92 -42.40 -7.70
C LEU A 4 -36.86 -41.55 -6.40
N LEU A 5 -36.47 -40.28 -6.58
CA LEU A 5 -36.95 -39.02 -5.97
C LEU A 5 -36.88 -38.85 -4.43
N GLY A 6 -36.39 -37.76 -3.86
CA GLY A 6 -36.27 -36.40 -4.36
C GLY A 6 -36.92 -35.45 -3.35
N GLN A 7 -36.12 -34.70 -2.58
CA GLN A 7 -36.59 -33.47 -1.93
C GLN A 7 -35.51 -32.40 -2.02
N SER A 8 -35.97 -31.26 -2.50
CA SER A 8 -35.27 -30.04 -2.87
C SER A 8 -34.54 -29.39 -1.69
N LEU A 9 -33.28 -29.02 -1.88
CA LEU A 9 -32.66 -27.93 -1.14
C LEU A 9 -32.19 -26.87 -2.13
N SER A 10 -33.03 -25.84 -2.20
CA SER A 10 -32.79 -24.46 -2.65
C SER A 10 -31.32 -24.12 -2.93
N SER A 11 -31.04 -23.83 -4.19
CA SER A 11 -29.87 -23.08 -4.64
C SER A 11 -29.86 -21.71 -3.95
N ARG A 12 -29.00 -21.54 -2.93
CA ARG A 12 -28.54 -20.21 -2.52
C ARG A 12 -27.17 -19.99 -3.13
N ASN A 13 -27.16 -19.16 -4.19
CA ASN A 13 -25.99 -18.41 -4.57
C ASN A 13 -25.64 -17.48 -3.41
N GLU A 14 -24.62 -17.82 -2.62
CA GLU A 14 -23.99 -16.87 -1.71
C GLU A 14 -22.83 -16.21 -2.47
N GLU A 15 -23.11 -15.03 -3.01
CA GLU A 15 -22.10 -14.08 -3.43
C GLU A 15 -21.17 -13.81 -2.25
N ILE A 16 -19.91 -14.21 -2.38
CA ILE A 16 -18.86 -13.85 -1.44
C ILE A 16 -18.59 -12.36 -1.62
N GLN A 17 -19.26 -11.54 -0.81
CA GLN A 17 -18.95 -10.13 -0.65
C GLN A 17 -17.58 -10.03 0.05
N ASN A 18 -16.53 -9.77 -0.73
CA ASN A 18 -15.23 -9.37 -0.21
C ASN A 18 -15.34 -7.92 0.29
N GLU A 19 -15.86 -7.72 1.50
CA GLU A 19 -15.80 -6.45 2.21
C GLU A 19 -14.66 -6.44 3.23
N ASP A 20 -13.42 -6.43 2.74
CA ASP A 20 -12.23 -6.05 3.53
C ASP A 20 -11.75 -4.65 3.11
N HIS A 21 -12.69 -3.70 3.06
CA HIS A 21 -12.38 -2.29 2.87
C HIS A 21 -12.29 -1.61 4.24
N HIS A 22 -11.14 -1.76 4.90
CA HIS A 22 -10.86 -1.01 6.12
C HIS A 22 -10.62 0.46 5.78
N THR A 23 -11.69 1.25 5.79
CA THR A 23 -11.64 2.71 5.77
C THR A 23 -11.20 3.19 7.15
N TYR A 24 -10.07 3.89 7.21
CA TYR A 24 -9.57 4.51 8.43
C TYR A 24 -10.40 5.78 8.69
N GLU A 25 -11.30 5.75 9.68
CA GLU A 25 -12.01 6.96 10.14
C GLU A 25 -11.06 7.83 10.97
N GLY A 26 -10.36 8.73 10.28
CA GLY A 26 -9.64 9.84 10.91
C GLY A 26 -10.63 10.89 11.43
N GLY A 27 -10.46 11.29 12.69
CA GLY A 27 -11.31 12.28 13.36
C GLY A 27 -11.44 13.61 12.59
N HIS A 28 -12.62 14.21 12.70
CA HIS A 28 -12.99 15.50 12.13
C HIS A 28 -12.04 16.63 12.58
N GLN A 29 -11.09 16.99 11.72
CA GLN A 29 -10.58 18.36 11.60
C GLN A 29 -10.26 18.63 10.12
N ASN A 30 -10.88 19.67 9.56
CA ASN A 30 -10.78 20.07 8.15
C ASN A 30 -9.31 20.19 7.69
N SER A 31 -8.82 19.21 6.93
CA SER A 31 -7.52 19.28 6.26
C SER A 31 -7.69 19.81 4.83
N VAL A 32 -7.44 21.10 4.64
CA VAL A 32 -7.25 21.70 3.30
C VAL A 32 -5.86 21.29 2.81
N TRP A 33 -5.77 20.11 2.20
CA TRP A 33 -4.58 19.61 1.53
C TRP A 33 -5.00 18.80 0.32
N THR A 34 -4.99 19.41 -0.86
CA THR A 34 -5.42 18.81 -2.13
C THR A 34 -4.21 18.64 -3.05
N ASP A 35 -4.07 17.46 -3.64
CA ASP A 35 -3.15 17.21 -4.77
C ASP A 35 -3.74 17.70 -6.11
N ASP A 36 -4.92 18.30 -6.05
CA ASP A 36 -5.55 19.03 -7.15
C ASP A 36 -4.87 20.40 -7.25
N LYS A 37 -3.93 20.54 -8.19
CA LYS A 37 -3.68 21.86 -8.78
C LYS A 37 -4.86 22.13 -9.71
N ASP A 38 -5.58 23.19 -9.38
CA ASP A 38 -6.65 23.80 -10.15
C ASP A 38 -6.12 24.06 -11.58
N ASP A 39 -6.64 23.33 -12.56
CA ASP A 39 -6.44 23.67 -13.97
C ASP A 39 -7.31 24.91 -14.20
N GLY A 40 -6.69 26.08 -14.04
CA GLY A 40 -7.34 27.37 -13.94
C GLY A 40 -8.43 27.58 -14.98
N ASN A 41 -9.65 27.74 -14.50
CA ASN A 41 -10.66 28.56 -15.14
C ASN A 41 -11.10 29.59 -14.10
N GLU A 42 -10.53 30.79 -14.20
CA GLU A 42 -11.01 31.96 -13.47
C GLU A 42 -12.41 32.28 -13.97
N GLU A 43 -13.46 31.79 -13.29
CA GLU A 43 -14.78 32.42 -13.28
C GLU A 43 -15.69 31.70 -12.26
N GLY A 44 -15.83 32.29 -11.07
CA GLY A 44 -17.10 32.32 -10.32
C GLY A 44 -17.82 31.03 -9.91
N GLU A 45 -17.24 29.84 -9.99
CA GLU A 45 -17.95 28.61 -9.60
C GLU A 45 -17.91 28.34 -8.09
N LEU A 46 -19.11 28.11 -7.54
CA LEU A 46 -19.38 27.67 -6.18
C LEU A 46 -18.44 26.50 -5.83
N ARG A 47 -17.50 26.71 -4.90
CA ARG A 47 -16.54 25.69 -4.44
C ARG A 47 -17.31 24.49 -3.90
N CYS A 48 -17.49 23.46 -4.74
CA CYS A 48 -18.23 22.26 -4.38
C CYS A 48 -17.49 21.56 -3.24
N TYR A 49 -18.12 21.49 -2.07
CA TYR A 49 -17.57 20.73 -0.94
C TYR A 49 -17.49 19.25 -1.36
N VAL A 50 -16.27 18.79 -1.61
CA VAL A 50 -15.99 17.38 -1.83
C VAL A 50 -15.83 16.73 -0.46
N SER A 51 -16.67 15.74 -0.16
CA SER A 51 -16.52 15.00 1.10
C SER A 51 -15.20 14.21 1.10
N PHE A 52 -14.62 13.99 2.28
CA PHE A 52 -13.42 13.15 2.44
C PHE A 52 -13.60 11.77 1.81
N ARG A 53 -14.81 11.22 1.89
CA ARG A 53 -15.18 9.93 1.31
C ARG A 53 -15.11 9.96 -0.21
N ASP A 54 -15.75 10.93 -0.87
CA ASP A 54 -15.75 11.04 -2.33
C ASP A 54 -14.35 11.23 -2.90
N ARG A 55 -13.48 11.92 -2.14
CA ARG A 55 -12.07 12.06 -2.49
C ARG A 55 -11.33 10.72 -2.37
N THR A 56 -11.50 10.02 -1.25
CA THR A 56 -10.85 8.73 -1.01
C THR A 56 -11.24 7.71 -2.10
N GLU A 57 -12.52 7.67 -2.47
CA GLU A 57 -13.04 6.81 -3.54
C GLU A 57 -12.41 7.16 -4.90
N ARG A 58 -12.28 8.46 -5.22
CA ARG A 58 -11.59 8.92 -6.44
C ARG A 58 -10.11 8.53 -6.47
N GLU A 59 -9.38 8.77 -5.39
CA GLU A 59 -7.96 8.42 -5.28
C GLU A 59 -7.75 6.91 -5.43
N GLN A 60 -8.62 6.10 -4.81
CA GLN A 60 -8.61 4.64 -4.94
C GLN A 60 -8.89 4.20 -6.37
N ALA A 61 -9.89 4.78 -7.04
CA ALA A 61 -10.20 4.47 -8.44
C ALA A 61 -9.02 4.80 -9.38
N GLN A 62 -8.40 5.96 -9.20
CA GLN A 62 -7.20 6.34 -9.95
C GLN A 62 -6.03 5.37 -9.69
N MET A 63 -5.84 4.98 -8.43
CA MET A 63 -4.79 4.02 -8.06
C MET A 63 -5.04 2.63 -8.64
N GLN A 64 -6.29 2.18 -8.71
CA GLN A 64 -6.66 0.91 -9.33
C GLN A 64 -6.31 0.90 -10.83
N ILE A 65 -6.56 2.01 -11.53
CA ILE A 65 -6.19 2.17 -12.94
C ILE A 65 -4.67 2.17 -13.12
N ALA A 66 -3.92 2.84 -12.22
CA ALA A 66 -2.46 2.93 -12.30
C ALA A 66 -1.74 1.63 -11.90
N ALA A 67 -2.34 0.82 -11.02
CA ALA A 67 -1.69 -0.34 -10.40
C ALA A 67 -1.06 -1.36 -11.37
N PRO A 68 -1.69 -1.75 -12.50
CA PRO A 68 -1.06 -2.68 -13.45
C PRO A 68 0.21 -2.12 -14.08
N PHE A 69 0.23 -0.82 -14.39
CA PHE A 69 1.38 -0.14 -14.97
C PHE A 69 2.52 0.01 -13.97
N ILE A 70 2.18 0.37 -12.72
CA ILE A 70 3.11 0.41 -11.59
C ILE A 70 3.72 -0.98 -11.39
N PHE A 71 2.89 -2.02 -11.34
CA PHE A 71 3.33 -3.40 -11.08
C PHE A 71 4.33 -3.91 -12.12
N ARG A 72 4.11 -3.61 -13.40
CA ARG A 72 5.05 -3.98 -14.47
C ARG A 72 6.44 -3.39 -14.25
N LYS A 73 6.53 -2.12 -13.87
CA LYS A 73 7.81 -1.47 -13.57
C LYS A 73 8.39 -1.96 -12.25
N PHE A 74 7.54 -2.10 -11.22
CA PHE A 74 7.92 -2.61 -9.91
C PHE A 74 8.63 -3.96 -10.03
N MET A 75 8.05 -4.94 -10.74
CA MET A 75 8.68 -6.25 -10.94
C MET A 75 10.02 -6.16 -11.68
N LYS A 76 10.11 -5.32 -12.72
CA LYS A 76 11.35 -5.13 -13.48
C LYS A 76 12.47 -4.57 -12.59
N TYR A 77 12.20 -3.49 -11.88
CA TYR A 77 13.21 -2.81 -11.07
C TYR A 77 13.51 -3.55 -9.77
N SER A 78 12.53 -4.23 -9.18
CA SER A 78 12.75 -5.16 -8.05
C SER A 78 13.82 -6.20 -8.41
N LYS A 79 13.79 -6.75 -9.63
CA LYS A 79 14.81 -7.71 -10.07
C LYS A 79 16.18 -7.07 -10.29
N ILE A 80 16.22 -5.88 -10.90
CA ILE A 80 17.47 -5.17 -11.20
C ILE A 80 18.18 -4.71 -9.92
N THR A 81 17.41 -4.27 -8.92
CA THR A 81 17.95 -3.66 -7.69
C THR A 81 18.01 -4.64 -6.51
N TYR A 82 17.85 -5.94 -6.76
CA TYR A 82 17.79 -6.98 -5.72
C TYR A 82 16.80 -6.62 -4.59
N GLN A 83 15.55 -6.37 -4.98
CA GLN A 83 14.46 -5.89 -4.12
C GLN A 83 14.78 -4.55 -3.45
N TRP A 84 15.44 -3.65 -4.18
CA TRP A 84 15.97 -2.39 -3.67
C TRP A 84 16.90 -2.58 -2.46
N GLY A 85 17.66 -3.68 -2.45
CA GLY A 85 18.65 -4.01 -1.42
C GLY A 85 20.09 -3.70 -1.84
N ASP A 86 20.37 -3.62 -3.14
CA ASP A 86 21.72 -3.40 -3.64
C ASP A 86 22.11 -1.92 -3.68
N GLU A 87 23.16 -1.56 -2.94
CA GLU A 87 23.54 -0.17 -2.66
C GLU A 87 23.82 0.67 -3.91
N GLU A 88 24.46 0.05 -4.89
CA GLU A 88 24.90 0.72 -6.10
C GLU A 88 23.74 0.96 -7.08
N SER A 89 22.73 0.08 -7.10
CA SER A 89 21.65 0.12 -8.09
C SER A 89 20.37 0.78 -7.60
N TRP A 90 20.10 0.81 -6.29
CA TRP A 90 18.84 1.36 -5.77
C TRP A 90 18.74 2.88 -5.91
N ASN A 91 19.87 3.58 -5.93
CA ASN A 91 19.97 5.03 -5.93
C ASN A 91 20.03 5.64 -7.34
N ARG A 92 20.03 4.79 -8.37
CA ARG A 92 20.07 5.22 -9.77
C ARG A 92 18.67 5.53 -10.27
N ASP A 93 18.52 6.64 -10.98
CA ASP A 93 17.31 6.90 -11.75
C ASP A 93 17.31 6.03 -13.01
N TRP A 94 16.35 5.11 -13.08
CA TRP A 94 16.21 4.21 -14.22
C TRP A 94 15.22 4.70 -15.29
N LYS A 95 14.83 5.98 -15.24
CA LYS A 95 14.06 6.61 -16.32
C LYS A 95 14.85 6.58 -17.62
N VAL A 96 14.15 6.34 -18.71
CA VAL A 96 14.74 6.39 -20.05
C VAL A 96 14.53 7.80 -20.57
N ASN A 97 15.62 8.54 -20.83
CA ASN A 97 15.52 9.90 -21.36
C ASN A 97 14.63 9.95 -22.62
N CYS A 98 13.52 10.67 -22.51
CA CYS A 98 12.62 10.89 -23.63
C CYS A 98 13.22 11.93 -24.58
N LYS A 99 13.28 11.59 -25.89
CA LYS A 99 13.67 12.53 -26.96
C LYS A 99 12.51 13.42 -27.43
N CYS A 100 11.45 13.52 -26.64
CA CYS A 100 10.27 14.30 -26.98
C CYS A 100 10.58 15.80 -26.86
N ASN A 101 10.17 16.58 -27.86
CA ASN A 101 10.33 18.03 -27.90
C ASN A 101 9.20 18.77 -27.14
N THR A 102 8.50 18.07 -26.25
CA THR A 102 7.38 18.62 -25.48
C THR A 102 7.92 19.27 -24.22
N ALA A 103 7.36 20.42 -23.83
CA ALA A 103 7.71 21.09 -22.59
C ALA A 103 7.63 20.11 -21.41
N LYS A 104 8.72 19.98 -20.66
CA LYS A 104 8.74 19.23 -19.41
C LYS A 104 7.85 19.94 -18.41
N ARG A 105 7.03 19.18 -17.68
CA ARG A 105 6.34 19.70 -16.50
C ARG A 105 7.22 19.43 -15.31
N GLU A 106 7.71 20.49 -14.69
CA GLU A 106 8.54 20.43 -13.49
C GLU A 106 7.64 20.60 -12.26
N ARG A 107 7.76 19.70 -11.29
CA ARG A 107 7.05 19.81 -10.02
C ARG A 107 7.97 19.40 -8.88
N THR A 108 8.02 20.21 -7.82
CA THR A 108 8.68 19.82 -6.57
C THR A 108 7.87 18.73 -5.87
N ILE A 109 8.53 17.63 -5.53
CA ILE A 109 7.97 16.54 -4.73
C ILE A 109 8.82 16.33 -3.48
N ASP A 110 8.17 16.01 -2.36
CA ASP A 110 8.85 15.68 -1.12
C ASP A 110 9.11 14.18 -1.04
N ILE A 111 10.38 13.80 -0.98
CA ILE A 111 10.78 12.40 -0.89
C ILE A 111 11.19 12.06 0.54
N VAL A 112 10.59 11.02 1.09
CA VAL A 112 10.91 10.48 2.42
C VAL A 112 11.73 9.19 2.25
N TYR A 113 13.01 9.27 2.60
CA TYR A 113 13.91 8.13 2.72
C TYR A 113 13.96 7.64 4.17
N ILE A 114 14.76 6.59 4.41
CA ILE A 114 15.01 6.08 5.77
C ILE A 114 15.80 7.10 6.60
N THR A 115 16.79 7.76 6.01
CA THR A 115 17.78 8.59 6.71
C THR A 115 17.68 10.08 6.44
N SER A 116 16.83 10.47 5.50
CA SER A 116 16.68 11.84 5.05
C SER A 116 15.30 12.04 4.47
N GLN A 117 14.90 13.30 4.38
CA GLN A 117 13.76 13.69 3.57
C GLN A 117 14.18 14.89 2.76
N ILE A 118 13.95 14.89 1.45
CA ILE A 118 14.47 15.94 0.56
C ILE A 118 13.44 16.33 -0.49
N PRO A 119 13.29 17.63 -0.80
CA PRO A 119 12.54 18.07 -1.96
C PRO A 119 13.36 17.79 -3.23
N ILE A 120 12.73 17.21 -4.25
CA ILE A 120 13.34 17.01 -5.57
C ILE A 120 12.42 17.59 -6.65
N LEU A 121 13.02 18.18 -7.68
CA LEU A 121 12.32 18.59 -8.89
C LEU A 121 12.05 17.35 -9.76
N LEU A 122 10.78 16.96 -9.84
CA LEU A 122 10.34 15.89 -10.72
C LEU A 122 10.15 16.43 -12.14
N ASP A 123 11.09 16.07 -13.01
CA ASP A 123 10.97 16.25 -14.45
C ASP A 123 10.03 15.19 -15.04
N ASN A 124 8.78 15.56 -15.28
CA ASN A 124 7.83 14.68 -15.95
C ASN A 124 8.18 14.60 -17.44
N GLN A 125 8.74 13.45 -17.85
CA GLN A 125 9.08 13.16 -19.24
C GLN A 125 7.81 12.97 -20.10
N ALA A 126 7.26 14.06 -20.63
CA ALA A 126 6.12 14.12 -21.57
C ALA A 126 4.82 13.42 -21.11
N PRO A 127 3.67 13.67 -21.77
CA PRO A 127 2.38 13.07 -21.39
C PRO A 127 2.28 11.54 -21.59
N ARG A 128 3.39 10.83 -21.82
CA ARG A 128 3.38 9.43 -22.27
C ARG A 128 3.36 8.42 -21.11
N GLN A 129 3.63 8.85 -19.88
CA GLN A 129 3.69 7.96 -18.71
C GLN A 129 3.19 8.65 -17.45
N LEU A 130 2.40 7.94 -16.64
CA LEU A 130 1.90 8.41 -15.35
C LEU A 130 3.04 8.68 -14.36
N ASP A 131 2.95 9.77 -13.59
CA ASP A 131 3.91 10.16 -12.55
C ASP A 131 4.22 9.00 -11.60
N SER A 132 3.18 8.32 -11.10
CA SER A 132 3.31 7.16 -10.21
C SER A 132 4.15 6.02 -10.79
N VAL A 133 4.10 5.80 -12.12
CA VAL A 133 4.90 4.79 -12.81
C VAL A 133 6.34 5.25 -12.95
N GLN A 134 6.57 6.56 -13.17
CA GLN A 134 7.92 7.14 -13.23
C GLN A 134 8.61 7.09 -11.87
N LEU A 135 7.90 7.38 -10.79
CA LEU A 135 8.41 7.30 -9.41
C LEU A 135 8.96 5.91 -9.09
N VAL A 136 8.29 4.85 -9.52
CA VAL A 136 8.77 3.47 -9.27
C VAL A 136 10.10 3.19 -9.96
N GLN A 137 10.40 3.84 -11.08
CA GLN A 137 11.70 3.73 -11.76
C GLN A 137 12.81 4.42 -10.98
N MET A 138 12.47 5.39 -10.13
CA MET A 138 13.38 6.05 -9.18
C MET A 138 13.48 5.30 -7.84
N GLY A 139 12.78 4.17 -7.68
CA GLY A 139 12.71 3.44 -6.41
C GLY A 139 11.77 4.06 -5.38
N LEU A 140 10.75 4.78 -5.86
CA LEU A 140 9.83 5.57 -5.05
C LEU A 140 8.36 5.19 -5.30
N ILE A 141 7.50 5.43 -4.31
CA ILE A 141 6.04 5.27 -4.41
C ILE A 141 5.37 6.54 -3.88
N GLY A 142 4.55 7.17 -4.72
CA GLY A 142 3.78 8.36 -4.36
C GLY A 142 2.60 8.03 -3.43
N SER A 143 2.19 9.00 -2.62
CA SER A 143 0.95 8.93 -1.82
C SER A 143 -0.30 8.87 -2.70
N THR A 144 -0.27 9.47 -3.89
CA THR A 144 -1.39 9.50 -4.85
C THR A 144 -0.93 9.05 -6.24
N ALA A 145 -1.89 8.58 -7.05
CA ALA A 145 -1.59 8.05 -8.38
C ALA A 145 -1.33 9.16 -9.40
N LYS A 146 -2.06 10.28 -9.26
CA LYS A 146 -2.01 11.47 -10.10
C LYS A 146 -1.42 12.61 -9.26
N ASN A 147 -0.41 13.29 -9.79
CA ASN A 147 0.23 14.46 -9.18
C ASN A 147 0.71 14.26 -7.72
N PRO A 148 1.51 13.22 -7.41
CA PRO A 148 1.99 12.98 -6.05
C PRO A 148 2.84 14.15 -5.54
N VAL A 149 2.46 14.70 -4.38
CA VAL A 149 3.24 15.72 -3.67
C VAL A 149 4.22 15.07 -2.71
N THR A 150 3.76 14.07 -1.93
CA THR A 150 4.62 13.30 -1.03
C THR A 150 4.91 11.92 -1.60
N THR A 151 6.16 11.51 -1.49
CA THR A 151 6.65 10.28 -2.07
C THR A 151 7.55 9.55 -1.06
N PHE A 152 7.43 8.23 -0.98
CA PHE A 152 8.18 7.41 -0.03
C PHE A 152 9.12 6.46 -0.79
N SER A 153 10.32 6.29 -0.27
CA SER A 153 11.24 5.28 -0.82
C SER A 153 10.69 3.87 -0.62
N ILE A 154 10.84 3.01 -1.63
CA ILE A 154 10.40 1.60 -1.54
C ILE A 154 11.12 0.88 -0.40
N ARG A 155 12.35 1.28 -0.07
CA ARG A 155 13.12 0.73 1.06
C ARG A 155 12.50 1.07 2.41
N LEU A 156 12.02 2.31 2.59
CA LEU A 156 11.29 2.71 3.79
C LEU A 156 9.99 1.91 3.93
N LEU A 157 9.25 1.73 2.83
CA LEU A 157 8.01 0.95 2.82
C LEU A 157 8.28 -0.55 3.11
N ARG A 158 9.37 -1.08 2.57
CA ARG A 158 9.83 -2.45 2.85
C ARG A 158 10.23 -2.62 4.32
N LEU A 159 10.95 -1.65 4.89
CA LEU A 159 11.29 -1.63 6.32
C LEU A 159 10.02 -1.66 7.18
N HIS A 160 9.06 -0.77 6.91
CA HIS A 160 7.77 -0.77 7.60
C HIS A 160 7.05 -2.12 7.46
N HIS A 161 6.99 -2.67 6.26
CA HIS A 161 6.34 -3.97 6.02
C HIS A 161 6.97 -5.11 6.85
N LEU A 162 8.29 -5.11 7.01
CA LEU A 162 9.00 -6.09 7.85
C LEU A 162 8.73 -5.86 9.34
N LEU A 163 8.75 -4.61 9.80
CA LEU A 163 8.43 -4.25 11.20
C LEU A 163 6.99 -4.61 11.55
N TRP A 164 6.04 -4.36 10.64
CA TRP A 164 4.67 -4.80 10.82
C TRP A 164 4.56 -6.32 10.86
N LYS A 165 5.21 -7.02 9.93
CA LYS A 165 5.15 -8.50 9.84
C LYS A 165 5.78 -9.22 11.04
N LEU A 166 6.90 -8.69 11.56
CA LEU A 166 7.69 -9.36 12.61
C LEU A 166 7.42 -8.81 14.01
N CYS A 167 7.06 -7.54 14.12
CA CYS A 167 6.94 -6.83 15.39
C CYS A 167 5.55 -6.21 15.59
N CYS A 168 4.60 -6.41 14.68
CA CYS A 168 3.23 -5.86 14.74
C CYS A 168 3.18 -4.32 14.85
N VAL A 169 4.24 -3.63 14.39
CA VAL A 169 4.32 -2.17 14.42
C VAL A 169 3.18 -1.59 13.58
N GLN A 170 2.35 -0.77 14.24
CA GLN A 170 1.27 -0.05 13.58
C GLN A 170 1.82 1.13 12.78
N ILE A 171 1.10 1.53 11.73
CA ILE A 171 1.58 2.61 10.84
C ILE A 171 1.64 3.98 11.54
N SER A 172 0.75 4.25 12.49
CA SER A 172 0.72 5.50 13.26
C SER A 172 2.00 5.73 14.08
N PRO A 173 2.41 4.82 14.99
CA PRO A 173 3.67 4.97 15.72
C PRO A 173 4.89 4.93 14.81
N PHE A 174 4.85 4.17 13.71
CA PHE A 174 5.94 4.21 12.72
C PHE A 174 6.07 5.59 12.06
N CYS A 175 4.96 6.20 11.66
CA CYS A 175 4.94 7.54 11.07
C CYS A 175 5.50 8.58 12.04
N LEU A 176 5.12 8.54 13.32
CA LEU A 176 5.64 9.42 14.35
C LEU A 176 7.14 9.22 14.57
N ALA A 177 7.58 7.96 14.68
CA ALA A 177 8.99 7.64 14.88
C ALA A 177 9.87 8.10 13.71
N ILE A 178 9.40 7.94 12.46
CA ILE A 178 10.13 8.44 11.29
C ILE A 178 10.15 9.97 11.26
N ASP A 179 9.05 10.64 11.60
CA ASP A 179 9.00 12.10 11.65
C ASP A 179 10.00 12.64 12.69
N GLU A 180 9.98 12.09 13.91
CA GLU A 180 10.91 12.46 14.99
C GLU A 180 12.37 12.12 14.65
N TYR A 181 12.62 10.97 14.03
CA TYR A 181 13.95 10.56 13.60
C TYR A 181 14.54 11.48 12.52
N LEU A 182 13.71 11.95 11.59
CA LEU A 182 14.12 12.82 10.50
C LEU A 182 14.17 14.31 10.89
N ASP A 183 13.45 14.73 11.93
CA ASP A 183 13.39 16.12 12.41
C ASP A 183 14.80 16.68 12.73
N ALA A 184 15.69 15.84 13.27
CA ALA A 184 17.06 16.22 13.60
C ALA A 184 17.91 16.67 12.40
N ARG A 185 17.53 16.30 11.17
CA ARG A 185 18.29 16.59 9.94
C ARG A 185 17.50 17.36 8.90
N ASN A 186 16.24 17.75 9.15
CA ASN A 186 15.36 18.16 8.08
C ASN A 186 14.50 19.39 8.35
N PRO A 187 14.45 20.39 7.44
CA PRO A 187 13.47 21.44 7.53
C PRO A 187 12.07 20.86 7.32
N ILE A 188 11.27 20.99 8.37
CA ILE A 188 9.81 20.87 8.45
C ILE A 188 9.12 20.84 7.08
N ILE A 189 8.30 19.81 6.81
CA ILE A 189 7.40 19.79 5.65
C ILE A 189 6.51 21.02 5.71
N THR A 190 6.84 21.96 4.85
CA THR A 190 6.17 23.24 4.75
C THR A 190 5.31 23.15 3.50
N SER A 191 4.01 23.41 3.63
CA SER A 191 3.15 23.66 2.46
C SER A 191 3.82 24.62 1.50
N ALA A 192 3.37 24.59 0.24
CA ALA A 192 3.57 25.73 -0.66
C ALA A 192 3.30 27.08 0.03
N ASP A 193 2.44 27.09 1.06
CA ASP A 193 2.04 28.24 1.87
C ASP A 193 2.81 28.47 3.19
N GLY A 194 3.90 27.76 3.49
CA GLY A 194 4.60 28.01 4.76
C GLY A 194 4.07 27.21 5.97
N VAL A 195 3.01 26.42 5.81
CA VAL A 195 2.28 25.79 6.93
C VAL A 195 2.72 24.34 7.17
N ARG A 196 2.95 23.97 8.44
CA ARG A 196 3.22 22.59 8.86
C ARG A 196 2.08 21.67 8.43
N VAL A 197 2.39 20.62 7.67
CA VAL A 197 1.42 19.55 7.38
C VAL A 197 0.96 18.94 8.69
N ASN A 198 -0.35 18.82 8.87
CA ASN A 198 -0.90 18.20 10.08
C ASN A 198 -0.59 16.69 10.12
N GLN A 199 -0.58 16.11 11.33
CA GLN A 199 -0.21 14.70 11.50
C GLN A 199 -1.15 13.74 10.75
N ALA A 200 -2.43 14.09 10.65
CA ALA A 200 -3.43 13.28 9.96
C ALA A 200 -3.14 13.16 8.46
N SER A 201 -2.75 14.24 7.80
CA SER A 201 -2.39 14.25 6.38
C SER A 201 -1.09 13.48 6.13
N LYS A 202 -0.06 13.61 7.00
CA LYS A 202 1.15 12.78 6.90
C LYS A 202 0.82 11.28 7.02
N LEU A 203 -0.01 10.93 8.01
CA LEU A 203 -0.47 9.56 8.24
C LEU A 203 -1.25 9.02 7.04
N HIS A 204 -2.12 9.84 6.45
CA HIS A 204 -2.85 9.48 5.23
C HIS A 204 -1.89 9.19 4.06
N SER A 205 -0.92 10.08 3.83
CA SER A 205 0.05 9.94 2.74
C SER A 205 0.88 8.66 2.85
N ILE A 206 1.43 8.36 4.04
CA ILE A 206 2.19 7.13 4.25
C ILE A 206 1.30 5.89 4.18
N SER A 207 0.07 5.96 4.71
CA SER A 207 -0.90 4.86 4.62
C SER A 207 -1.24 4.51 3.19
N SER A 208 -1.50 5.53 2.35
CA SER A 208 -1.75 5.32 0.93
C SER A 208 -0.54 4.67 0.23
N ALA A 209 0.68 5.16 0.47
CA ALA A 209 1.89 4.57 -0.11
C ALA A 209 2.13 3.12 0.35
N VAL A 210 1.88 2.82 1.63
CA VAL A 210 1.94 1.45 2.18
C VAL A 210 0.90 0.56 1.51
N ASN A 211 -0.33 1.05 1.28
CA ASN A 211 -1.37 0.30 0.57
C ASN A 211 -0.95 -0.03 -0.87
N VAL A 212 -0.34 0.92 -1.59
CA VAL A 212 0.21 0.67 -2.93
C VAL A 212 1.30 -0.38 -2.89
N PHE A 213 2.25 -0.28 -1.96
CA PHE A 213 3.32 -1.26 -1.81
C PHE A 213 2.78 -2.66 -1.48
N CYS A 214 1.85 -2.76 -0.52
CA CYS A 214 1.18 -4.01 -0.18
C CYS A 214 0.41 -4.59 -1.39
N LYS A 215 -0.22 -3.73 -2.21
CA LYS A 215 -0.86 -4.17 -3.47
C LYS A 215 0.16 -4.76 -4.44
N MET A 216 1.35 -4.16 -4.58
CA MET A 216 2.42 -4.72 -5.41
C MET A 216 2.86 -6.11 -4.92
N LEU A 217 3.02 -6.28 -3.60
CA LEU A 217 3.35 -7.58 -3.01
C LEU A 217 2.25 -8.64 -3.24
N ARG A 218 0.97 -8.25 -3.11
CA ARG A 218 -0.17 -9.13 -3.41
C ARG A 218 -0.18 -9.53 -4.88
N LEU A 219 0.04 -8.60 -5.80
CA LEU A 219 0.12 -8.89 -7.24
C LEU A 219 1.31 -9.79 -7.57
N GLU A 220 2.45 -9.63 -6.89
CA GLU A 220 3.61 -10.52 -7.02
C GLU A 220 3.27 -11.94 -6.55
N ALA A 221 2.61 -12.09 -5.41
CA ALA A 221 2.17 -13.38 -4.89
C ALA A 221 1.19 -14.08 -5.85
N GLU A 222 0.21 -13.34 -6.38
CA GLU A 222 -0.74 -13.84 -7.39
C GLU A 222 -0.04 -14.25 -8.69
N LEU A 223 0.94 -13.46 -9.15
CA LEU A 223 1.74 -13.80 -10.32
C LEU A 223 2.53 -15.09 -10.09
N LYS A 224 3.17 -15.26 -8.92
CA LYS A 224 3.90 -16.49 -8.55
C LYS A 224 2.97 -17.70 -8.53
N LYS A 225 1.80 -17.56 -7.91
CA LYS A 225 0.77 -18.60 -7.86
C LYS A 225 0.35 -19.05 -9.25
N LYS A 226 0.09 -18.09 -10.16
CA LYS A 226 -0.28 -18.37 -11.55
C LYS A 226 0.88 -18.98 -12.34
N ALA A 227 2.09 -18.44 -12.21
CA ALA A 227 3.27 -18.91 -12.93
C ALA A 227 3.67 -20.35 -12.54
N LEU A 228 3.55 -20.69 -11.26
CA LEU A 228 3.87 -22.02 -10.73
C LEU A 228 2.69 -23.00 -10.78
N LYS A 229 1.50 -22.56 -11.24
CA LYS A 229 0.26 -23.35 -11.28
C LYS A 229 -0.06 -24.02 -9.94
N LEU A 230 0.13 -23.30 -8.84
CA LEU A 230 -0.02 -23.88 -7.49
C LEU A 230 -1.46 -24.28 -7.22
N THR A 231 -1.66 -25.52 -6.77
CA THR A 231 -2.96 -25.97 -6.25
C THR A 231 -3.30 -25.27 -4.93
N SER A 232 -4.58 -25.29 -4.54
CA SER A 232 -4.99 -24.80 -3.21
C SER A 232 -4.25 -25.52 -2.08
N LEU A 233 -4.06 -26.83 -2.22
CA LEU A 233 -3.32 -27.64 -1.25
C LEU A 233 -1.85 -27.20 -1.15
N GLN A 234 -1.18 -26.93 -2.27
CA GLN A 234 0.21 -26.45 -2.27
C GLN A 234 0.35 -25.05 -1.65
N GLN A 235 -0.66 -24.18 -1.81
CA GLN A 235 -0.68 -22.88 -1.13
C GLN A 235 -0.80 -23.05 0.38
N LEU A 236 -1.69 -23.93 0.85
CA LEU A 236 -1.80 -24.25 2.28
C LEU A 236 -0.53 -24.93 2.81
N ALA A 237 0.12 -25.76 1.99
CA ALA A 237 1.39 -26.39 2.34
C ALA A 237 2.52 -25.38 2.53
N ALA A 238 2.50 -24.22 1.86
CA ALA A 238 3.46 -23.15 2.11
C ALA A 238 3.31 -22.54 3.52
N ASN A 239 2.09 -22.53 4.07
CA ASN A 239 1.81 -22.04 5.43
C ASN A 239 2.09 -23.12 6.49
N CYS A 240 1.58 -24.33 6.28
CA CYS A 240 1.84 -25.49 7.13
C CYS A 240 2.24 -26.71 6.27
N PRO A 241 3.55 -26.91 6.00
CA PRO A 241 4.02 -28.10 5.28
C PRO A 241 3.69 -29.39 6.01
N CYS A 242 3.62 -29.36 7.35
CA CYS A 242 3.25 -30.54 8.14
C CYS A 242 1.78 -30.96 7.95
N CYS A 243 0.88 -30.01 7.69
CA CYS A 243 -0.56 -30.25 7.62
C CYS A 243 -1.00 -30.60 6.19
N PHE A 244 -0.44 -29.91 5.20
CA PHE A 244 -0.90 -29.95 3.80
C PHE A 244 0.20 -30.32 2.80
N GLY A 245 1.45 -30.46 3.26
CA GLY A 245 2.57 -30.86 2.42
C GLY A 245 2.61 -32.37 2.17
N PRO A 246 3.47 -32.82 1.24
CA PRO A 246 3.65 -34.24 0.97
C PRO A 246 4.15 -34.96 2.23
N ARG A 247 3.69 -36.20 2.45
CA ARG A 247 4.18 -37.03 3.55
C ARG A 247 5.65 -37.37 3.29
N VAL A 248 6.51 -36.95 4.20
CA VAL A 248 7.93 -37.33 4.20
C VAL A 248 8.08 -38.59 5.04
N GLU A 249 8.76 -39.61 4.50
CA GLU A 249 9.08 -40.82 5.26
C GLU A 249 10.03 -40.48 6.42
N GLY A 250 9.82 -41.08 7.60
CA GLY A 250 10.60 -40.79 8.81
C GLY A 250 9.88 -39.93 9.85
N LYS A 251 8.55 -40.01 9.94
CA LYS A 251 7.80 -39.44 11.07
C LYS A 251 8.37 -40.02 12.38
N ARG A 252 8.97 -39.18 13.22
CA ARG A 252 9.41 -39.57 14.58
C ARG A 252 8.19 -40.13 15.32
N GLU A 253 8.34 -41.26 16.00
CA GLU A 253 7.24 -41.94 16.71
C GLU A 253 6.46 -41.00 17.66
N ALA A 254 7.13 -40.01 18.24
CA ALA A 254 6.53 -39.03 19.14
C ALA A 254 5.72 -37.90 18.46
N LYS A 255 5.65 -37.84 17.11
CA LYS A 255 4.95 -36.75 16.41
C LYS A 255 3.46 -37.11 16.29
N PRO A 256 2.51 -36.22 16.64
CA PRO A 256 1.08 -36.48 16.48
C PRO A 256 0.70 -36.67 15.00
N ASP A 257 -0.28 -37.55 14.72
CA ASP A 257 -0.83 -37.77 13.37
C ASP A 257 -1.66 -36.59 12.87
N PHE A 258 -2.36 -35.93 13.79
CA PHE A 258 -3.19 -34.78 13.50
C PHE A 258 -2.90 -33.70 14.53
N ILE A 259 -2.63 -32.49 14.06
CA ILE A 259 -2.57 -31.30 14.91
C ILE A 259 -3.75 -30.43 14.46
N VAL A 260 -4.80 -30.43 15.26
CA VAL A 260 -5.95 -29.55 15.04
C VAL A 260 -5.66 -28.24 15.76
N CYS A 261 -5.12 -27.27 15.03
CA CYS A 261 -5.04 -25.90 15.53
C CYS A 261 -6.42 -25.26 15.36
N MET A 262 -7.20 -25.20 16.43
CA MET A 262 -8.33 -24.28 16.48
C MET A 262 -7.74 -22.88 16.50
N ASP A 263 -7.76 -22.20 15.35
CA ASP A 263 -7.40 -20.79 15.30
C ASP A 263 -8.33 -20.05 16.25
N GLY A 264 -7.77 -19.51 17.32
CA GLY A 264 -8.45 -18.68 18.30
C GLY A 264 -8.75 -17.30 17.72
N ASN A 265 -9.26 -17.23 16.49
CA ASN A 265 -9.77 -15.99 15.92
C ASN A 265 -11.20 -15.72 16.44
N PHE A 266 -11.34 -15.67 17.76
CA PHE A 266 -12.50 -15.11 18.45
C PHE A 266 -12.38 -13.58 18.56
N GLN A 267 -11.90 -12.89 17.51
CA GLN A 267 -12.07 -11.44 17.39
C GLN A 267 -13.39 -11.04 16.72
N HIS A 268 -14.42 -11.90 16.80
CA HIS A 268 -15.79 -11.42 16.71
C HIS A 268 -16.09 -10.53 17.91
N ARG A 269 -15.89 -9.22 17.68
CA ARG A 269 -16.18 -8.07 18.55
C ARG A 269 -15.17 -7.89 19.69
N ARG A 270 -14.32 -6.87 19.56
CA ARG A 270 -13.86 -6.11 20.74
C ARG A 270 -15.10 -5.80 21.57
N HIS A 271 -15.19 -6.36 22.78
CA HIS A 271 -16.27 -6.07 23.70
C HIS A 271 -16.37 -4.54 23.87
N LYS A 272 -17.59 -3.99 23.78
CA LYS A 272 -17.93 -2.58 24.11
C LYS A 272 -17.39 -2.12 25.49
N ALA A 273 -16.93 -3.04 26.33
CA ALA A 273 -16.34 -2.78 27.64
C ALA A 273 -14.86 -2.33 27.60
N ALA A 274 -14.09 -2.63 26.53
CA ALA A 274 -12.66 -2.29 26.47
C ALA A 274 -12.39 -0.84 25.99
N SER A 275 -13.43 -0.10 25.57
CA SER A 275 -13.34 1.31 25.17
C SER A 275 -13.68 2.28 26.31
N ALA A 276 -13.93 1.79 27.52
CA ALA A 276 -14.33 2.61 28.66
C ALA A 276 -13.26 2.57 29.78
N THR A 277 -12.05 3.04 29.50
CA THR A 277 -11.12 3.52 30.55
C THR A 277 -9.90 4.13 29.86
N TRP A 278 -9.88 5.45 29.69
CA TRP A 278 -8.68 6.31 29.71
C TRP A 278 -9.11 7.78 29.84
N ARG A 279 -9.85 8.10 30.91
CA ARG A 279 -9.81 9.43 31.53
C ARG A 279 -9.26 9.28 32.94
N GLU A 280 -8.39 10.22 33.28
CA GLU A 280 -7.78 10.48 34.59
C GLU A 280 -6.63 9.55 34.96
N ILE A 281 -5.40 9.95 34.61
CA ILE A 281 -4.40 10.51 35.55
C ILE A 281 -3.65 11.64 34.83
#